data_AF-A0A2T3GBL6-F1
#
_entry.id   AF-A0A2T3GBL6-F1
#
_cell.length_a   1.000
_cell.length_b   1.000
_cell.length_c   1.000
_cell.angle_alpha   90.00
_cell.angle_beta   90.00
_cell.angle_gamma   90.00
#
_symmetry.space_group_name_H-M   'P 1'
#
loop_
_entity.id
_entity.type
_entity.pdbx_description
1 polymer ?
#
loop_
_entity_poly.entity_id
_entity_poly.type
_entity_poly.pdbx_seq_one_letter_code
_entity_poly.pdbx_strand_id
1 'polypeptide(L)'
;MSASVTRNPGEHATVIDSEQVADDPETALTVAKIKALRQSIDNVDTAIVSLLAERFKYTSQVGVLKARAGFAPADYKREDYQIERLHHIAVGAGLDPDIAEMYREFVVTEAKKRHQRIADAGGDPGVLDVFA
;
A
#
# COMPACT_ATOMS: atom_id res chain seq x y z
N MET A 1 15.83 4.75 13.01
CA MET A 1 15.75 3.97 14.26
C MET A 1 14.93 2.73 13.95
N SER A 2 15.56 1.54 13.84
CA SER A 2 14.81 0.30 13.58
C SER A 2 14.01 -0.06 14.82
N ALA A 3 12.69 -0.07 14.70
CA ALA A 3 11.83 -0.68 15.70
C ALA A 3 12.07 -2.20 15.66
N SER A 4 12.78 -2.71 16.67
CA SER A 4 12.87 -4.14 16.93
C SER A 4 11.47 -4.62 17.32
N VAL A 5 10.81 -5.34 16.42
CA VAL A 5 9.58 -6.06 16.71
C VAL A 5 9.93 -7.16 17.72
N THR A 6 9.59 -6.95 18.99
CA THR A 6 9.67 -7.96 20.03
C THR A 6 8.64 -9.05 19.75
N ARG A 7 9.09 -10.23 19.30
CA ARG A 7 8.22 -11.40 19.11
C ARG A 7 7.71 -11.91 20.45
N ASN A 8 6.43 -12.25 20.50
CA ASN A 8 5.74 -12.72 21.70
C ASN A 8 6.19 -14.17 22.04
N PRO A 9 6.49 -14.53 23.30
CA PRO A 9 7.11 -15.83 23.65
C PRO A 9 6.24 -17.09 23.39
N GLY A 10 5.00 -16.93 22.91
CA GLY A 10 4.07 -18.03 22.61
C GLY A 10 3.85 -18.31 21.13
N GLU A 11 4.49 -17.57 20.21
CA GLU A 11 4.44 -17.89 18.78
C GLU A 11 5.43 -19.01 18.46
N HIS A 12 4.94 -20.21 18.18
CA HIS A 12 5.71 -21.21 17.46
C HIS A 12 5.93 -20.71 16.02
N ALA A 13 6.96 -19.89 15.82
CA ALA A 13 7.36 -19.42 14.52
C ALA A 13 7.99 -20.57 13.72
N THR A 14 7.23 -21.15 12.80
CA THR A 14 7.79 -22.11 11.84
C THR A 14 8.48 -21.36 10.71
N VAL A 15 9.78 -21.60 10.55
CA VAL A 15 10.51 -21.11 9.39
C VAL A 15 10.35 -22.14 8.27
N ILE A 16 9.71 -21.74 7.18
CA ILE A 16 9.42 -22.62 6.04
C ILE A 16 10.65 -22.64 5.13
N ASP A 17 11.70 -23.31 5.60
CA ASP A 17 12.99 -23.43 4.91
C ASP A 17 13.20 -24.84 4.36
N SER A 18 13.84 -24.93 3.20
CA SER A 18 14.06 -26.20 2.49
C SER A 18 15.06 -27.12 3.18
N GLU A 19 15.90 -26.60 4.07
CA GLU A 19 17.02 -27.33 4.68
C GLU A 19 16.59 -28.21 5.86
N GLN A 20 15.46 -27.91 6.52
CA GLN A 20 14.98 -28.64 7.70
C GLN A 20 13.95 -29.74 7.37
N VAL A 21 13.60 -29.92 6.10
CA VAL A 21 12.41 -30.66 5.65
C VAL A 21 12.77 -31.97 4.93
N ALA A 22 14.06 -32.36 4.96
CA ALA A 22 14.60 -33.45 4.16
C ALA A 22 14.02 -34.85 4.43
N ASP A 23 13.31 -35.05 5.55
CA ASP A 23 12.88 -36.38 5.99
C ASP A 23 11.48 -36.80 5.53
N ASP A 24 10.64 -35.87 5.02
CA ASP A 24 9.30 -36.17 4.49
C ASP A 24 9.07 -35.58 3.07
N PRO A 25 8.91 -36.44 2.04
CA PRO A 25 8.63 -36.01 0.67
C PRO A 25 7.38 -35.14 0.51
N GLU A 26 6.33 -35.35 1.32
CA GLU A 26 5.09 -34.56 1.23
C GLU A 26 5.29 -33.13 1.76
N THR A 27 5.99 -33.02 2.89
CA THR A 27 6.40 -31.71 3.44
C THR A 27 7.33 -30.98 2.48
N ALA A 28 8.28 -31.66 1.83
CA ALA A 28 9.19 -31.06 0.84
C ALA A 28 8.42 -30.48 -0.36
N LEU A 29 7.43 -31.20 -0.89
CA LEU A 29 6.56 -30.72 -1.97
C LEU A 29 5.74 -29.50 -1.53
N THR A 30 5.24 -29.51 -0.30
CA THR A 30 4.47 -28.39 0.28
C THR A 30 5.33 -27.14 0.40
N VAL A 31 6.57 -27.25 0.90
CA VAL A 31 7.53 -26.14 0.97
C VAL A 31 7.80 -25.56 -0.41
N ALA A 32 8.00 -26.39 -1.43
CA ALA A 32 8.24 -25.93 -2.80
C ALA A 32 7.06 -25.12 -3.35
N LYS A 33 5.82 -25.57 -3.11
CA LYS A 33 4.59 -24.83 -3.50
C LYS A 33 4.48 -23.49 -2.78
N ILE A 34 4.75 -23.45 -1.47
CA ILE A 34 4.73 -22.21 -0.69
C ILE A 34 5.76 -21.21 -1.21
N LYS A 35 6.98 -21.66 -1.54
CA LYS A 35 8.01 -20.79 -2.14
C LYS A 35 7.56 -20.20 -3.48
N ALA A 36 6.95 -21.00 -4.35
CA ALA A 36 6.43 -20.51 -5.63
C ALA A 36 5.31 -19.46 -5.46
N LEU A 37 4.42 -19.67 -4.48
CA LEU A 37 3.38 -18.68 -4.15
C LEU A 37 3.98 -17.39 -3.57
N ARG A 38 4.97 -17.49 -2.68
CA ARG A 38 5.68 -16.31 -2.15
C ARG A 38 6.35 -15.50 -3.24
N GLN A 39 7.00 -16.15 -4.20
CA GLN A 39 7.56 -15.45 -5.35
C GLN A 39 6.48 -14.69 -6.16
N SER A 40 5.28 -15.24 -6.25
CA SER A 40 4.15 -14.57 -6.92
C SER A 40 3.66 -13.37 -6.10
N ILE A 41 3.63 -13.50 -4.77
CA ILE A 41 3.29 -12.39 -3.84
C ILE A 41 4.31 -11.25 -3.99
N ASP A 42 5.61 -11.55 -3.96
CA ASP A 42 6.67 -10.55 -4.09
C ASP A 42 6.55 -9.75 -5.41
N ASN A 43 6.14 -10.43 -6.49
CA ASN A 43 5.91 -9.78 -7.79
C ASN A 43 4.70 -8.83 -7.75
N VAL A 44 3.61 -9.25 -7.10
CA VAL A 44 2.42 -8.41 -6.91
C VAL A 44 2.76 -7.19 -6.03
N ASP A 45 3.49 -7.39 -4.95
CA ASP A 45 3.91 -6.31 -4.04
C ASP A 45 4.79 -5.28 -4.76
N THR A 46 5.71 -5.74 -5.60
CA THR A 46 6.54 -4.86 -6.46
C THR A 46 5.68 -4.00 -7.38
N ALA A 47 4.64 -4.59 -7.98
CA ALA A 47 3.71 -3.85 -8.83
C ALA A 47 2.87 -2.83 -8.05
N ILE A 48 2.36 -3.21 -6.86
CA ILE A 48 1.59 -2.33 -5.98
C ILE A 48 2.42 -1.10 -5.58
N VAL A 49 3.67 -1.30 -5.14
CA VAL A 49 4.55 -0.20 -4.73
C VAL A 49 4.84 0.74 -5.91
N SER A 50 5.10 0.18 -7.09
CA SER A 50 5.37 0.96 -8.31
C SER A 50 4.15 1.80 -8.72
N LEU A 51 2.96 1.20 -8.71
CA LEU A 51 1.70 1.89 -9.04
C LEU A 51 1.34 2.95 -7.99
N LEU A 52 1.61 2.70 -6.72
CA LEU A 52 1.43 3.69 -5.65
C LEU A 52 2.35 4.89 -5.87
N ALA A 53 3.63 4.67 -6.15
CA ALA A 53 4.57 5.74 -6.44
C ALA A 53 4.09 6.61 -7.63
N GLU A 54 3.60 5.97 -8.69
CA GLU A 54 3.01 6.66 -9.82
C GLU A 54 1.74 7.44 -9.42
N ARG A 55 0.82 6.83 -8.67
CA ARG A 55 -0.40 7.48 -8.16
C ARG A 55 -0.07 8.72 -7.35
N PHE A 56 0.96 8.67 -6.50
CA PHE A 56 1.38 9.81 -5.69
C PHE A 56 2.01 10.96 -6.52
N LYS A 57 2.64 10.67 -7.67
CA LYS A 57 3.06 11.72 -8.61
C LYS A 57 1.85 12.50 -9.11
N TYR A 58 0.77 11.81 -9.51
CA TYR A 58 -0.46 12.46 -9.97
C TYR A 58 -1.11 13.28 -8.86
N THR A 59 -1.20 12.75 -7.64
CA THR A 59 -1.77 13.53 -6.52
C THR A 59 -0.96 14.81 -6.29
N SER A 60 0.36 14.77 -6.34
CA SER A 60 1.16 15.99 -6.15
C SER A 60 0.96 17.03 -7.24
N GLN A 61 0.84 16.61 -8.50
CA GLN A 61 0.50 17.53 -9.58
C GLN A 61 -0.87 18.19 -9.32
N VAL A 62 -1.87 17.41 -8.89
CA VAL A 62 -3.17 17.94 -8.45
C VAL A 62 -3.01 18.93 -7.30
N GLY A 63 -2.18 18.62 -6.30
CA GLY A 63 -1.89 19.50 -5.17
C GLY A 63 -1.28 20.85 -5.60
N VAL A 64 -0.28 20.83 -6.48
CA VAL A 64 0.32 22.05 -7.05
C VAL A 64 -0.71 22.88 -7.81
N LEU A 65 -1.53 22.23 -8.63
CA LEU A 65 -2.59 22.92 -9.39
C LEU A 65 -3.65 23.55 -8.48
N LYS A 66 -4.09 22.81 -7.45
CA LYS A 66 -5.03 23.32 -6.44
C LYS A 66 -4.46 24.51 -5.70
N ALA A 67 -3.21 24.43 -5.25
CA ALA A 67 -2.53 25.52 -4.54
C ALA A 67 -2.43 26.77 -5.42
N ARG A 68 -2.01 26.63 -6.69
CA ARG A 68 -1.93 27.75 -7.65
C ARG A 68 -3.29 28.39 -7.95
N ALA A 69 -4.36 27.59 -7.98
CA ALA A 69 -5.72 28.06 -8.25
C ALA A 69 -6.47 28.55 -7.00
N GLY A 70 -5.87 28.43 -5.79
CA GLY A 70 -6.54 28.77 -4.53
C GLY A 70 -7.67 27.82 -4.15
N PHE A 71 -7.68 26.59 -4.68
CA PHE A 71 -8.71 25.61 -4.33
C PHE A 71 -8.46 24.95 -2.98
N ALA A 72 -9.56 24.60 -2.30
CA ALA A 72 -9.50 23.81 -1.09
C ALA A 72 -8.90 22.41 -1.37
N PRO A 73 -8.16 21.84 -0.39
CA PRO A 73 -7.63 20.48 -0.53
C PRO A 73 -8.73 19.42 -0.67
N ALA A 74 -9.84 19.57 0.06
CA ALA A 74 -10.96 18.64 0.08
C ALA A 74 -11.91 18.84 -1.12
N ASP A 75 -12.37 17.73 -1.69
CA ASP A 75 -13.42 17.68 -2.72
C ASP A 75 -14.34 16.49 -2.41
N TYR A 76 -15.38 16.74 -1.61
CA TYR A 76 -16.25 15.70 -1.07
C TYR A 76 -16.96 14.89 -2.17
N LYS A 77 -17.42 15.55 -3.24
CA LYS A 77 -18.06 14.85 -4.37
C LYS A 77 -17.09 13.87 -5.06
N ARG A 78 -15.83 14.28 -5.22
CA ARG A 78 -14.79 13.42 -5.77
C ARG A 78 -14.40 12.29 -4.80
N GLU A 79 -14.48 12.54 -3.51
CA GLU A 79 -14.21 11.57 -2.45
C GLU A 79 -15.29 10.48 -2.41
N ASP A 80 -16.57 10.84 -2.52
CA ASP A 80 -17.71 9.91 -2.54
C ASP A 80 -17.66 9.00 -3.77
N TYR A 81 -17.50 9.58 -4.97
CA TYR A 81 -17.39 8.82 -6.22
C TYR A 81 -16.22 7.81 -6.19
N GLN A 82 -15.11 8.17 -5.54
CA GLN A 82 -13.97 7.26 -5.42
C GLN A 82 -14.28 6.05 -4.54
N ILE A 83 -15.06 6.21 -3.47
CA ILE A 83 -15.48 5.10 -2.59
C ILE A 83 -16.36 4.14 -3.39
N GLU A 84 -17.43 4.66 -4.00
CA GLU A 84 -18.37 3.85 -4.79
C GLU A 84 -17.65 3.06 -5.89
N ARG A 85 -16.75 3.73 -6.63
CA ARG A 85 -15.98 3.09 -7.69
C ARG A 85 -15.02 2.02 -7.15
N LEU A 86 -14.37 2.24 -6.00
CA LEU A 86 -13.48 1.25 -5.40
C LEU A 86 -14.24 0.04 -4.89
N HIS A 87 -15.43 0.22 -4.31
CA HIS A 87 -16.29 -0.90 -3.89
C HIS A 87 -16.67 -1.77 -5.08
N HIS A 88 -17.07 -1.18 -6.21
CA HIS A 88 -17.36 -1.94 -7.41
C HIS A 88 -16.16 -2.72 -7.95
N ILE A 89 -14.96 -2.12 -7.93
CA ILE A 89 -13.72 -2.81 -8.34
C ILE A 89 -13.41 -3.96 -7.39
N ALA A 90 -13.54 -3.75 -6.08
CA ALA A 90 -13.27 -4.77 -5.06
C ALA A 90 -14.17 -5.99 -5.26
N VAL A 91 -15.48 -5.77 -5.35
CA VAL A 91 -16.46 -6.85 -5.61
C VAL A 91 -16.13 -7.58 -6.92
N GLY A 92 -15.84 -6.86 -8.00
CA GLY A 92 -15.49 -7.46 -9.29
C GLY A 92 -14.19 -8.27 -9.27
N ALA A 93 -13.27 -7.96 -8.36
CA ALA A 93 -12.00 -8.66 -8.17
C ALA A 93 -12.04 -9.76 -7.09
N GLY A 94 -13.17 -9.93 -6.38
CA GLY A 94 -13.29 -10.86 -5.25
C GLY A 94 -12.56 -10.37 -3.98
N LEU A 95 -12.32 -9.06 -3.86
CA LEU A 95 -11.76 -8.42 -2.68
C LEU A 95 -12.89 -7.85 -1.81
N ASP A 96 -12.75 -7.96 -0.50
CA ASP A 96 -13.65 -7.32 0.46
C ASP A 96 -13.65 -5.77 0.25
N PRO A 97 -14.82 -5.15 0.03
CA PRO A 97 -14.92 -3.69 -0.08
C PRO A 97 -14.30 -2.93 1.09
N ASP A 98 -14.36 -3.47 2.31
CA ASP A 98 -13.78 -2.82 3.50
C ASP A 98 -12.25 -2.71 3.38
N ILE A 99 -11.60 -3.69 2.73
CA ILE A 99 -10.15 -3.63 2.44
C ILE A 99 -9.85 -2.52 1.43
N ALA A 100 -10.70 -2.36 0.42
CA ALA A 100 -10.54 -1.29 -0.55
C ALA A 100 -10.76 0.10 0.08
N GLU A 101 -11.66 0.21 1.05
CA GLU A 101 -11.86 1.42 1.83
C GLU A 101 -10.65 1.73 2.73
N MET A 102 -10.11 0.75 3.45
CA MET A 102 -8.87 0.92 4.23
C MET A 102 -7.68 1.37 3.37
N TYR A 103 -7.53 0.80 2.17
CA TYR A 103 -6.52 1.24 1.22
C TYR A 103 -6.75 2.70 0.77
N ARG A 104 -8.01 3.07 0.49
CA ARG A 104 -8.35 4.45 0.13
C ARG A 104 -8.02 5.42 1.27
N GLU A 105 -8.41 5.11 2.49
CA GLU A 105 -8.18 5.89 3.71
C GLU A 105 -6.70 6.25 3.82
N PHE A 106 -5.83 5.23 3.71
CA PHE A 106 -4.38 5.40 3.70
C PHE A 106 -3.92 6.36 2.61
N VAL A 107 -4.29 6.08 1.35
CA VAL A 107 -3.78 6.85 0.22
C VAL A 107 -4.28 8.30 0.20
N VAL A 108 -5.54 8.54 0.55
CA VAL A 108 -6.12 9.90 0.62
C VAL A 108 -5.47 10.70 1.74
N THR A 109 -5.27 10.09 2.91
CA THR A 109 -4.62 10.73 4.06
C THR A 109 -3.20 11.19 3.70
N GLU A 110 -2.40 10.31 3.12
CA GLU A 110 -1.02 10.64 2.73
C GLU A 110 -0.95 11.66 1.59
N ALA A 111 -1.89 11.62 0.64
CA ALA A 111 -1.99 12.62 -0.42
C ALA A 111 -2.31 14.02 0.14
N LYS A 112 -3.27 14.11 1.08
CA LYS A 112 -3.64 15.37 1.76
C LYS A 112 -2.46 15.96 2.53
N LYS A 113 -1.72 15.15 3.31
CA LYS A 113 -0.49 15.58 3.99
C LYS A 113 0.54 16.14 3.00
N ARG A 114 0.72 15.50 1.84
CA ARG A 114 1.66 16.00 0.81
C ARG A 114 1.18 17.30 0.17
N HIS A 115 -0.13 17.48 -0.05
CA HIS A 115 -0.66 18.76 -0.56
C HIS A 115 -0.39 19.91 0.40
N GLN A 116 -0.56 19.67 1.70
CA GLN A 116 -0.24 20.68 2.71
C GLN A 116 1.24 21.09 2.63
N ARG A 117 2.16 20.12 2.59
CA ARG A 117 3.61 20.40 2.43
C ARG A 117 3.93 21.18 1.15
N ILE A 118 3.25 20.88 0.04
CA ILE A 118 3.42 21.61 -1.23
C ILE A 118 2.95 23.06 -1.12
N ALA A 119 1.80 23.28 -0.46
CA ALA A 119 1.27 24.62 -0.23
C ALA A 119 2.21 25.44 0.66
N ASP A 120 2.78 24.83 1.69
CA ASP A 120 3.70 25.48 2.63
C ASP A 120 5.06 25.79 1.98
N ALA A 121 5.58 24.90 1.12
CA ALA A 121 6.89 25.04 0.49
C ALA A 121 6.87 25.81 -0.86
N GLY A 122 5.70 26.04 -1.44
CA GLY A 122 5.56 26.69 -2.76
C GLY A 122 6.01 25.83 -3.96
N GLY A 123 6.20 24.52 -3.78
CA GLY A 123 6.71 23.58 -4.80
C GLY A 123 6.64 22.12 -4.36
N ASP A 124 6.98 21.18 -5.25
CA ASP A 124 6.99 19.73 -4.91
C ASP A 124 8.19 19.39 -4.00
N PRO A 125 7.97 18.93 -2.74
CA PRO A 125 9.06 18.59 -1.82
C PRO A 125 9.83 17.33 -2.20
N GLY A 126 9.47 16.62 -3.28
CA GLY A 126 10.16 15.42 -3.75
C GLY A 126 9.58 14.14 -3.17
N VAL A 127 10.43 13.21 -2.71
CA VAL A 127 10.01 11.88 -2.24
C VAL A 127 9.06 12.01 -1.05
N LEU A 128 8.00 11.20 -1.05
CA LEU A 128 7.04 11.15 0.04
C LEU A 128 7.70 10.47 1.23
N ASP A 129 8.29 11.27 2.12
CA ASP A 129 8.62 10.80 3.46
C ASP A 129 7.30 10.69 4.23
N VAL A 130 6.85 9.45 4.46
CA VAL A 130 5.64 9.09 5.23
C VAL A 130 5.91 9.22 6.74
N PHE A 131 7.18 9.28 7.16
CA PHE A 131 7.60 9.27 8.56
C PHE A 131 8.17 10.61 9.06
N ALA A 132 8.13 11.67 8.25
CA ALA A 132 8.53 13.02 8.61
C ALA A 132 7.44 13.78 9.39
#